data_AF-A0AAE7A1I8-F1
#
_entry.id   AF-A0AAE7A1I8-F1
#
_cell.length_a   1.000
_cell.length_b   1.000
_cell.length_c   1.000
_cell.angle_alpha   90.00
_cell.angle_beta   90.00
_cell.angle_gamma   90.00
#
_symmetry.space_group_name_H-M   'P 1'
#
loop_
_entity.id
_entity.type
_entity.pdbx_description
1 polymer ?
#
loop_
_entity_poly.entity_id
_entity_poly.type
_entity_poly.pdbx_seq_one_letter_code
_entity_poly.pdbx_strand_id
1 'polypeptide(L)'
;MLVPFLIMLREGIEAALIVGIIASYLKQTGRGQWMPAVWIGVFLAAALALLVGGGLELMSAEFPQKQQELFEGIVGLVAVGILSSMVFWMRKVARSIKHSLHVSLDHALAGSKHQVTALIAMVFFAVAREGLETVFFLLAVFQQSEGPAAPIGALLGLILAIIVGFLIYTGSMRLNLGAFFRWTGLFILVVAAGILSNSVQALHEAGVWNHLQTVLFDFSATLPMDGPLGSVLAGMFGYQDAPTVSTLGVYLIYLVVALVMFFLPAPAAAKQSSSVSSQ
;
A
#
# COMPACT_ATOMS: atom_id res chain seq x y z
N MET A 1 0.38 -7.71 13.38
CA MET A 1 -1.09 -7.42 13.25
C MET A 1 -1.38 -6.02 12.73
N LEU A 2 -0.85 -4.95 13.35
CA LEU A 2 -1.27 -3.58 13.05
C LEU A 2 -0.80 -3.05 11.68
N VAL A 3 0.40 -3.39 11.25
CA VAL A 3 0.93 -3.06 9.92
C VAL A 3 0.03 -3.59 8.78
N PRO A 4 -0.23 -4.90 8.69
CA PRO A 4 -1.08 -5.44 7.63
C PRO A 4 -2.54 -4.96 7.73
N PHE A 5 -3.02 -4.67 8.95
CA PHE A 5 -4.32 -4.02 9.16
C PHE A 5 -4.39 -2.64 8.51
N LEU A 6 -3.41 -1.76 8.77
CA LEU A 6 -3.42 -0.40 8.23
C LEU A 6 -3.19 -0.36 6.72
N ILE A 7 -2.35 -1.25 6.19
CA ILE A 7 -2.16 -1.41 4.74
C ILE A 7 -3.49 -1.82 4.10
N MET A 8 -4.09 -2.92 4.56
CA MET A 8 -5.34 -3.42 3.97
C MET A 8 -6.50 -2.43 4.15
N LEU A 9 -6.55 -1.71 5.28
CA LEU A 9 -7.54 -0.66 5.49
C LEU A 9 -7.37 0.47 4.46
N ARG A 10 -6.14 0.91 4.21
CA ARG A 10 -5.83 1.97 3.24
C ARG A 10 -6.19 1.54 1.83
N GLU A 11 -5.61 0.44 1.35
CA GLU A 11 -5.81 -0.03 -0.03
C GLU A 11 -7.27 -0.44 -0.26
N GLY A 12 -7.89 -1.07 0.75
CA GLY A 12 -9.31 -1.43 0.71
C GLY A 12 -10.22 -0.21 0.61
N ILE A 13 -9.91 0.89 1.32
CA ILE A 13 -10.67 2.14 1.20
C ILE A 13 -10.46 2.75 -0.19
N GLU A 14 -9.25 2.72 -0.75
CA GLU A 14 -8.96 3.22 -2.10
C GLU A 14 -9.74 2.44 -3.16
N ALA A 15 -9.71 1.12 -3.11
CA ALA A 15 -10.52 0.25 -3.97
C ALA A 15 -12.03 0.51 -3.80
N ALA A 16 -12.50 0.65 -2.55
CA ALA A 16 -13.91 0.94 -2.26
C ALA A 16 -14.35 2.32 -2.78
N LEU A 17 -13.45 3.32 -2.77
CA LEU A 17 -13.72 4.64 -3.32
C LEU A 17 -13.85 4.60 -4.85
N ILE A 18 -12.97 3.87 -5.55
CA ILE A 18 -13.05 3.68 -7.00
C ILE A 18 -14.39 3.04 -7.36
N VAL A 19 -14.74 1.92 -6.71
CA VAL A 19 -16.01 1.21 -6.92
C VAL A 19 -17.20 2.09 -6.57
N GLY A 20 -17.13 2.84 -5.46
CA GLY A 20 -18.18 3.75 -5.01
C GLY A 20 -18.45 4.91 -5.98
N ILE A 21 -17.41 5.48 -6.58
CA ILE A 21 -17.54 6.53 -7.61
C ILE A 21 -18.24 5.98 -8.85
N ILE A 22 -17.82 4.80 -9.32
CA ILE A 22 -18.42 4.14 -10.50
C ILE A 22 -19.88 3.76 -10.22
N ALA A 23 -20.16 3.18 -9.05
CA ALA A 23 -21.50 2.81 -8.63
C ALA A 23 -22.44 4.04 -8.51
N SER A 24 -21.93 5.14 -7.93
CA SER A 24 -22.67 6.40 -7.83
C SER A 24 -22.97 6.99 -9.20
N TYR A 25 -22.02 6.95 -10.13
CA TYR A 25 -22.22 7.41 -11.50
C TYR A 25 -23.28 6.58 -12.25
N LEU A 26 -23.22 5.24 -12.16
CA LEU A 26 -24.23 4.37 -12.77
C LEU A 26 -25.63 4.62 -12.19
N LYS A 27 -25.72 4.92 -10.88
CA LYS A 27 -26.98 5.28 -10.23
C LYS A 27 -27.52 6.63 -10.72
N GLN A 28 -26.66 7.65 -10.84
CA GLN A 28 -27.04 8.99 -11.32
C GLN A 28 -27.44 9.01 -12.80
N THR A 29 -26.83 8.16 -13.63
CA THR A 29 -27.14 8.05 -15.07
C THR A 29 -28.29 7.10 -15.39
N GLY A 30 -28.97 6.54 -14.38
CA GLY A 30 -30.08 5.60 -14.56
C GLY A 30 -29.65 4.22 -15.10
N ARG A 31 -28.34 3.94 -15.19
CA ARG A 31 -27.76 2.68 -15.72
C ARG A 31 -27.47 1.66 -14.62
N GLY A 32 -28.27 1.65 -13.55
CA GLY A 32 -28.12 0.72 -12.41
C GLY A 32 -28.11 -0.76 -12.80
N GLN A 33 -28.72 -1.10 -13.94
CA GLN A 33 -28.66 -2.43 -14.56
C GLN A 33 -27.24 -2.94 -14.86
N TRP A 34 -26.22 -2.08 -14.90
CA TRP A 34 -24.83 -2.48 -15.15
C TRP A 34 -24.02 -2.73 -13.86
N MET A 35 -24.65 -2.64 -12.69
CA MET A 35 -24.00 -2.97 -11.41
C MET A 35 -23.41 -4.39 -11.37
N PRO A 36 -24.04 -5.44 -11.94
CA PRO A 36 -23.43 -6.76 -11.99
C PRO A 36 -22.08 -6.78 -12.72
N ALA A 37 -21.90 -5.92 -13.73
CA ALA A 37 -20.65 -5.80 -14.47
C ALA A 37 -19.51 -5.24 -13.59
N VAL A 38 -19.82 -4.30 -12.70
CA VAL A 38 -18.86 -3.79 -11.71
C VAL A 38 -18.42 -4.91 -10.77
N TRP A 39 -19.36 -5.69 -10.25
CA TRP A 39 -19.05 -6.83 -9.38
C TRP A 39 -18.17 -7.88 -10.07
N ILE A 40 -18.45 -8.20 -11.35
CA ILE A 40 -17.60 -9.10 -12.13
C ILE A 40 -16.15 -8.58 -12.17
N GLY A 41 -15.95 -7.29 -12.45
CA GLY A 41 -14.62 -6.67 -12.45
C GLY A 41 -13.92 -6.77 -11.09
N VAL A 42 -14.63 -6.49 -9.99
CA VAL A 42 -14.10 -6.59 -8.62
C VAL A 42 -13.71 -8.03 -8.27
N PHE A 43 -14.58 -9.00 -8.56
CA PHE A 43 -14.28 -10.41 -8.27
C PHE A 43 -13.13 -10.95 -9.10
N LEU A 44 -13.02 -10.55 -10.38
CA LEU A 44 -11.87 -10.90 -11.22
C LEU A 44 -10.56 -10.31 -10.67
N ALA A 45 -10.58 -9.05 -10.22
CA ALA A 45 -9.42 -8.41 -9.63
C ALA A 45 -9.02 -9.08 -8.31
N ALA A 46 -9.99 -9.40 -7.45
CA ALA A 46 -9.75 -10.11 -6.20
C ALA A 46 -9.20 -11.53 -6.44
N ALA A 47 -9.74 -12.25 -7.43
CA ALA A 47 -9.24 -13.56 -7.81
C ALA A 47 -7.80 -13.50 -8.33
N LEU A 48 -7.48 -12.49 -9.15
CA LEU A 48 -6.10 -12.27 -9.61
C LEU A 48 -5.17 -11.99 -8.43
N ALA A 49 -5.55 -11.10 -7.51
CA ALA A 49 -4.74 -10.78 -6.34
C ALA A 49 -4.48 -12.00 -5.45
N LEU A 50 -5.52 -12.82 -5.19
CA LEU A 50 -5.38 -14.05 -4.43
C LEU A 50 -4.50 -15.09 -5.14
N LEU A 51 -4.63 -15.22 -6.46
CA LEU A 51 -3.81 -16.14 -7.26
C LEU A 51 -2.34 -15.73 -7.22
N VAL A 52 -2.06 -14.44 -7.44
CA VAL A 52 -0.68 -13.92 -7.40
C VAL A 52 -0.11 -14.06 -5.99
N GLY A 53 -0.85 -13.66 -4.95
CA GLY A 53 -0.40 -13.74 -3.56
C GLY A 53 -0.15 -15.19 -3.12
N GLY A 54 -1.13 -16.07 -3.31
CA GLY A 54 -0.99 -17.49 -2.96
C GLY A 54 0.07 -18.20 -3.80
N GLY A 55 0.22 -17.84 -5.08
CA GLY A 55 1.26 -18.40 -5.94
C GLY A 55 2.68 -18.01 -5.50
N LEU A 56 2.88 -16.75 -5.09
CA LEU A 56 4.16 -16.29 -4.57
C LEU A 56 4.49 -16.93 -3.21
N GLU A 57 3.50 -17.06 -2.33
CA GLU A 57 3.66 -17.70 -1.02
C GLU A 57 4.03 -19.19 -1.18
N LEU A 58 3.32 -19.93 -2.04
CA LEU A 58 3.63 -21.33 -2.33
C LEU A 58 5.01 -21.52 -2.95
N MET A 59 5.44 -20.65 -3.87
CA MET A 59 6.80 -20.70 -4.42
C MET A 59 7.86 -20.43 -3.34
N SER A 60 7.58 -19.55 -2.38
CA SER A 60 8.53 -19.20 -1.33
C SER A 60 8.75 -20.30 -0.28
N ALA A 61 7.75 -21.16 -0.08
CA ALA A 61 7.77 -22.21 0.94
C ALA A 61 8.76 -23.35 0.65
N GLU A 62 9.26 -23.49 -0.58
CA GLU A 62 10.17 -24.57 -0.98
C GLU A 62 11.65 -24.16 -0.97
N PHE A 63 11.99 -22.92 -0.60
CA PHE A 63 13.37 -22.44 -0.68
C PHE A 63 14.26 -22.92 0.48
N PRO A 64 15.54 -23.23 0.21
CA PRO A 64 16.56 -23.36 1.27
C PRO A 64 16.69 -22.09 2.10
N GLN A 65 17.00 -22.21 3.39
CA GLN A 65 17.04 -21.11 4.37
C GLN A 65 17.81 -19.86 3.89
N LYS A 66 19.00 -20.04 3.29
CA LYS A 66 19.79 -18.92 2.73
C LYS A 66 19.12 -18.23 1.53
N GLN A 67 18.39 -18.98 0.70
CA GLN A 67 17.62 -18.39 -0.42
C GLN A 67 16.35 -17.71 0.08
N GLN A 68 15.77 -18.19 1.19
CA GLN A 68 14.62 -17.57 1.84
C GLN A 68 15.00 -16.20 2.42
N GLU A 69 16.12 -16.09 3.15
CA GLU A 69 16.64 -14.81 3.65
C GLU A 69 16.95 -13.82 2.52
N LEU A 70 17.55 -14.31 1.41
CA LEU A 70 17.80 -13.48 0.23
C LEU A 70 16.49 -13.00 -0.41
N PHE A 71 15.49 -13.90 -0.51
CA PHE A 71 14.19 -13.58 -1.07
C PHE A 71 13.46 -12.55 -0.21
N GLU A 72 13.48 -12.71 1.12
CA GLU A 72 12.92 -11.75 2.07
C GLU A 72 13.57 -10.38 1.92
N GLY A 73 14.91 -10.31 1.87
CA GLY A 73 15.65 -9.06 1.67
C GLY A 73 15.28 -8.37 0.36
N ILE A 74 15.20 -9.11 -0.75
CA ILE A 74 14.85 -8.55 -2.06
C ILE A 74 13.39 -8.07 -2.09
N VAL A 75 12.46 -8.90 -1.60
CA VAL A 75 11.03 -8.55 -1.56
C VAL A 75 10.79 -7.35 -0.66
N GLY A 76 11.48 -7.28 0.49
CA GLY A 76 11.43 -6.14 1.40
C GLY A 76 11.96 -4.85 0.76
N LEU A 77 13.09 -4.90 0.04
CA LEU A 77 13.61 -3.74 -0.71
C LEU A 77 12.65 -3.25 -1.80
N VAL A 78 12.08 -4.18 -2.56
CA VAL A 78 11.07 -3.87 -3.59
C VAL A 78 9.84 -3.24 -2.94
N ALA A 79 9.35 -3.80 -1.84
CA ALA A 79 8.20 -3.27 -1.11
C ALA A 79 8.46 -1.84 -0.61
N VAL A 80 9.64 -1.53 -0.05
CA VAL A 80 9.99 -0.17 0.39
C VAL A 80 9.98 0.82 -0.77
N GLY A 81 10.51 0.43 -1.93
CA GLY A 81 10.48 1.25 -3.14
C GLY A 81 9.05 1.56 -3.61
N ILE A 82 8.19 0.54 -3.63
CA ILE A 82 6.78 0.68 -4.00
C ILE A 82 6.03 1.53 -2.97
N LEU A 83 6.18 1.26 -1.66
CA LEU A 83 5.56 2.02 -0.55
C LEU A 83 5.93 3.51 -0.64
N SER A 84 7.23 3.79 -0.81
CA SER A 84 7.73 5.16 -0.97
C SER A 84 7.07 5.85 -2.16
N SER A 85 7.13 5.20 -3.34
CA SER A 85 6.58 5.73 -4.58
C SER A 85 5.08 6.03 -4.43
N MET A 86 4.32 5.13 -3.81
CA MET A 86 2.87 5.28 -3.64
C MET A 86 2.49 6.41 -2.68
N VAL A 87 3.19 6.56 -1.56
CA VAL A 87 2.96 7.69 -0.62
C VAL A 87 3.16 9.03 -1.33
N PHE A 88 4.19 9.15 -2.18
CA PHE A 88 4.44 10.36 -2.96
C PHE A 88 3.48 10.53 -4.15
N TRP A 89 3.12 9.43 -4.82
CA TRP A 89 2.18 9.43 -5.95
C TRP A 89 0.78 9.87 -5.51
N MET A 90 0.27 9.32 -4.41
CA MET A 90 -1.08 9.63 -3.94
C MET A 90 -1.20 11.06 -3.39
N ARG A 91 -0.12 11.63 -2.84
CA ARG A 91 -0.05 13.06 -2.47
C ARG A 91 -0.28 13.99 -3.68
N LYS A 92 0.06 13.53 -4.88
CA LYS A 92 -0.19 14.25 -6.15
C LYS A 92 -1.62 14.04 -6.64
N VAL A 93 -2.17 12.84 -6.48
CA VAL A 93 -3.51 12.44 -6.96
C VAL A 93 -4.65 12.94 -6.06
N ALA A 94 -4.45 13.06 -4.74
CA ALA A 94 -5.48 13.47 -3.78
C ALA A 94 -6.14 14.83 -4.07
N ARG A 95 -5.55 15.65 -4.95
CA ARG A 95 -6.11 16.95 -5.39
C ARG A 95 -6.88 16.89 -6.72
N SER A 96 -6.80 15.81 -7.50
CA SER A 96 -7.38 15.73 -8.87
C SER A 96 -8.54 14.73 -9.05
N ILE A 97 -8.78 13.84 -8.08
CA ILE A 97 -9.77 12.74 -8.20
C ILE A 97 -11.17 13.22 -8.60
N LYS A 98 -11.58 14.42 -8.15
CA LYS A 98 -12.93 14.93 -8.44
C LYS A 98 -13.14 15.38 -9.90
N HIS A 99 -12.07 15.73 -10.63
CA HIS A 99 -12.16 16.37 -11.96
C HIS A 99 -11.69 15.48 -13.13
N SER A 100 -10.72 14.57 -12.93
CA SER A 100 -10.21 13.74 -14.04
C SER A 100 -11.10 12.54 -14.37
N LEU A 101 -11.80 11.98 -13.39
CA LEU A 101 -12.61 10.77 -13.57
C LEU A 101 -13.93 11.02 -14.31
N HIS A 102 -14.57 12.18 -14.14
CA HIS A 102 -15.77 12.55 -14.90
C HIS A 102 -15.48 12.57 -16.43
N VAL A 103 -14.31 13.07 -16.82
CA VAL A 103 -13.89 13.16 -18.23
C VAL A 103 -13.61 11.78 -18.83
N SER A 104 -12.99 10.86 -18.08
CA SER A 104 -12.73 9.48 -18.54
C SER A 104 -14.00 8.64 -18.66
N LEU A 105 -14.99 8.86 -17.79
CA LEU A 105 -16.29 8.19 -17.90
C LEU A 105 -17.09 8.71 -19.11
N ASP A 106 -17.09 10.02 -19.37
CA ASP A 106 -17.75 10.58 -20.55
C ASP A 106 -17.15 10.05 -21.86
N HIS A 107 -15.83 9.82 -21.91
CA HIS A 107 -15.17 9.21 -23.08
C HIS A 107 -15.46 7.71 -23.24
N ALA A 108 -15.51 6.95 -22.13
CA ALA A 108 -15.82 5.52 -22.17
C ALA A 108 -17.28 5.22 -22.55
N LEU A 109 -18.17 6.20 -22.36
CA LEU A 109 -19.61 6.06 -22.60
C LEU A 109 -20.07 6.73 -23.91
N ALA A 110 -19.24 7.55 -24.55
CA ALA A 110 -19.57 8.25 -25.80
C ALA A 110 -19.57 7.36 -27.06
N GLY A 111 -19.01 6.15 -27.01
CA GLY A 111 -19.07 5.26 -28.18
C GLY A 111 -18.68 3.81 -27.89
N SER A 112 -19.61 2.89 -28.14
CA SER A 112 -19.39 1.53 -28.69
C SER A 112 -20.39 0.51 -28.13
N LYS A 113 -20.72 -0.48 -28.97
CA LYS A 113 -21.57 -1.65 -28.70
C LYS A 113 -21.05 -2.58 -27.57
N HIS A 114 -19.92 -2.24 -26.94
CA HIS A 114 -19.20 -3.01 -25.91
C HIS A 114 -19.07 -2.29 -24.55
N GLN A 115 -20.00 -1.39 -24.21
CA GLN A 115 -19.93 -0.60 -22.97
C GLN A 115 -19.85 -1.45 -21.68
N VAL A 116 -20.48 -2.63 -21.64
CA VAL A 116 -20.44 -3.51 -20.46
C VAL A 116 -19.06 -4.14 -20.27
N THR A 117 -18.41 -4.62 -21.33
CA THR A 117 -17.05 -5.17 -21.25
C THR A 117 -16.01 -4.10 -20.98
N ALA A 118 -16.18 -2.89 -21.52
CA ALA A 118 -15.34 -1.74 -21.20
C ALA A 118 -15.46 -1.35 -19.71
N LEU A 119 -16.67 -1.39 -19.13
CA LEU A 119 -16.90 -1.16 -17.71
C LEU A 119 -16.24 -2.23 -16.84
N ILE A 120 -16.41 -3.52 -17.20
CA ILE A 120 -15.74 -4.63 -16.50
C ILE A 120 -14.23 -4.44 -16.51
N ALA A 121 -13.65 -4.19 -17.69
CA ALA A 121 -12.21 -4.01 -17.84
C ALA A 121 -11.69 -2.81 -17.03
N MET A 122 -12.40 -1.68 -17.06
CA MET A 122 -12.03 -0.49 -16.31
C MET A 122 -12.03 -0.74 -14.80
N VAL A 123 -13.10 -1.34 -14.26
CA VAL A 123 -13.17 -1.70 -12.83
C VAL A 123 -12.09 -2.72 -12.48
N PHE A 124 -11.92 -3.75 -13.32
CA PHE A 124 -10.91 -4.77 -13.14
C PHE A 124 -9.51 -4.17 -13.05
N PHE A 125 -9.06 -3.39 -14.03
CA PHE A 125 -7.70 -2.83 -14.03
C PHE A 125 -7.48 -1.83 -12.89
N ALA A 126 -8.50 -1.03 -12.56
CA ALA A 126 -8.41 -0.09 -11.46
C ALA A 126 -8.26 -0.81 -10.10
N VAL A 127 -9.09 -1.83 -9.83
CA VAL A 127 -9.02 -2.58 -8.56
C VAL A 127 -7.84 -3.57 -8.54
N ALA A 128 -7.50 -4.18 -9.68
CA ALA A 128 -6.39 -5.12 -9.78
C ALA A 128 -5.05 -4.44 -9.50
N ARG A 129 -4.88 -3.18 -9.91
CA ARG A 129 -3.69 -2.42 -9.55
C ARG A 129 -3.53 -2.30 -8.03
N GLU A 130 -4.56 -1.80 -7.33
CA GLU A 130 -4.54 -1.66 -5.87
C GLU A 130 -4.39 -3.03 -5.18
N GLY A 131 -5.03 -4.06 -5.73
CA GLY A 131 -4.92 -5.44 -5.24
C GLY A 131 -3.51 -6.03 -5.39
N LEU A 132 -2.83 -5.80 -6.52
CA LEU A 132 -1.46 -6.26 -6.75
C LEU A 132 -0.47 -5.52 -5.83
N GLU A 133 -0.65 -4.21 -5.65
CA GLU A 133 0.15 -3.43 -4.70
C GLU A 133 -0.02 -4.00 -3.28
N THR A 134 -1.26 -4.29 -2.86
CA THR A 134 -1.57 -4.93 -1.58
C THR A 134 -0.87 -6.28 -1.42
N VAL A 135 -0.87 -7.12 -2.47
CA VAL A 135 -0.23 -8.44 -2.45
C VAL A 135 1.26 -8.34 -2.18
N PHE A 136 1.98 -7.45 -2.88
CA PHE A 136 3.42 -7.29 -2.66
C PHE A 136 3.73 -6.75 -1.25
N PHE A 137 2.90 -5.84 -0.72
CA PHE A 137 3.08 -5.33 0.63
C PHE A 137 2.81 -6.39 1.69
N LEU A 138 1.72 -7.15 1.57
CA LEU A 138 1.43 -8.23 2.50
C LEU A 138 2.49 -9.32 2.44
N LEU A 139 3.00 -9.66 1.25
CA LEU A 139 4.07 -10.64 1.12
C LEU A 139 5.31 -10.19 1.89
N ALA A 140 5.78 -8.95 1.72
CA ALA A 140 6.93 -8.44 2.46
C ALA A 140 6.74 -8.48 3.98
N VAL A 141 5.54 -8.14 4.46
CA VAL A 141 5.20 -8.16 5.89
C VAL A 141 5.07 -9.59 6.43
N PHE A 142 4.51 -10.51 5.64
CA PHE A 142 4.31 -11.90 6.05
C PHE A 142 5.64 -12.66 6.11
N GLN A 143 6.60 -12.33 5.25
CA GLN A 143 7.95 -12.90 5.32
C GLN A 143 8.71 -12.45 6.58
N GLN A 144 8.47 -11.21 7.05
CA GLN A 144 9.14 -10.65 8.23
C GLN A 144 8.44 -10.91 9.57
N SER A 145 7.24 -11.49 9.57
CA SER A 145 6.45 -11.71 10.78
C SER A 145 6.07 -13.16 10.92
N GLU A 146 6.70 -13.86 11.86
CA GLU A 146 6.33 -15.23 12.18
C GLU A 146 4.97 -15.26 12.94
N GLY A 147 3.95 -15.84 12.30
CA GLY A 147 2.70 -16.23 12.97
C GLY A 147 1.40 -15.71 12.33
N PRO A 148 0.23 -16.17 12.86
CA PRO A 148 -1.09 -15.88 12.27
C PRO A 148 -1.54 -14.43 12.47
N ALA A 149 -0.80 -13.67 13.27
CA ALA A 149 -1.05 -12.28 13.59
C ALA A 149 -1.13 -11.38 12.34
N ALA A 150 -0.29 -11.62 11.34
CA ALA A 150 -0.24 -10.77 10.16
C ALA A 150 -1.47 -10.98 9.24
N PRO A 151 -1.86 -12.21 8.88
CA PRO A 151 -3.11 -12.49 8.16
C PRO A 151 -4.37 -11.99 8.87
N ILE A 152 -4.47 -12.17 10.20
CA ILE A 152 -5.62 -11.69 10.98
C ILE A 152 -5.72 -10.17 10.91
N GLY A 153 -4.57 -9.47 11.01
CA GLY A 153 -4.51 -8.02 10.85
C GLY A 153 -5.04 -7.56 9.49
N ALA A 154 -4.56 -8.18 8.41
CA ALA A 154 -5.03 -7.90 7.06
C ALA A 154 -6.55 -8.10 6.94
N LEU A 155 -7.07 -9.24 7.43
CA LEU A 155 -8.51 -9.55 7.35
C LEU A 155 -9.37 -8.51 8.09
N LEU A 156 -8.96 -8.09 9.30
CA LEU A 156 -9.66 -7.06 10.06
C LEU A 156 -9.63 -5.71 9.33
N GLY A 157 -8.51 -5.37 8.68
CA GLY A 157 -8.37 -4.16 7.88
C GLY A 157 -9.32 -4.16 6.68
N LEU A 158 -9.42 -5.30 5.99
CA LEU A 158 -10.34 -5.49 4.86
C LEU A 158 -11.80 -5.34 5.27
N ILE A 159 -12.20 -5.99 6.37
CA ILE A 159 -13.58 -5.90 6.89
C ILE A 159 -13.91 -4.45 7.21
N LEU A 160 -13.01 -3.73 7.90
CA LEU A 160 -13.24 -2.33 8.22
C LEU A 160 -13.27 -1.45 6.96
N ALA A 161 -12.43 -1.71 5.96
CA ALA A 161 -12.46 -1.00 4.69
C ALA A 161 -13.81 -1.18 3.96
N ILE A 162 -14.37 -2.39 3.95
CA ILE A 162 -15.68 -2.67 3.37
C ILE A 162 -16.78 -1.90 4.11
N ILE A 163 -16.75 -1.88 5.45
CA ILE A 163 -17.70 -1.12 6.28
C ILE A 163 -17.61 0.37 5.97
N VAL A 164 -16.39 0.92 5.95
CA VAL A 164 -16.14 2.34 5.63
C VAL A 164 -16.61 2.67 4.21
N GLY A 165 -16.30 1.83 3.23
CA GLY A 165 -16.76 1.98 1.85
C GLY A 165 -18.28 2.00 1.71
N PHE A 166 -18.97 1.11 2.44
CA PHE A 166 -20.43 1.08 2.48
C PHE A 166 -21.04 2.33 3.14
N LEU A 167 -20.45 2.82 4.23
CA LEU A 167 -20.87 4.06 4.89
C LEU A 167 -20.66 5.30 4.01
N ILE A 168 -19.61 5.30 3.18
CA ILE A 168 -19.37 6.35 2.18
C ILE A 168 -20.42 6.26 1.06
N TYR A 169 -20.71 5.06 0.54
CA TYR A 169 -21.72 4.84 -0.50
C TYR A 169 -23.12 5.29 -0.08
N THR A 170 -23.49 5.03 1.18
CA THR A 170 -24.80 5.45 1.73
C THR A 170 -24.87 6.95 2.05
N GLY A 171 -23.76 7.70 1.95
CA GLY A 171 -23.69 9.13 2.24
C GLY A 171 -23.68 9.47 3.73
N SER A 172 -23.66 8.45 4.60
CA SER A 172 -23.72 8.59 6.07
C SER A 172 -22.43 9.11 6.68
N MET A 173 -21.28 8.96 6.00
CA MET A 173 -19.98 9.35 6.54
C MET A 173 -19.22 10.30 5.60
N ARG A 174 -18.91 11.50 6.11
CA ARG A 174 -18.03 12.49 5.44
C ARG A 174 -16.62 12.36 5.99
N LEU A 175 -15.87 11.37 5.53
CA LEU A 175 -14.46 11.22 5.87
C LEU A 175 -13.61 12.26 5.13
N ASN A 176 -12.72 12.93 5.85
CA ASN A 176 -11.67 13.73 5.22
C ASN A 176 -10.57 12.80 4.71
N LEU A 177 -10.75 12.26 3.49
CA LEU A 177 -9.80 11.36 2.83
C LEU A 177 -8.38 11.93 2.85
N GLY A 178 -8.23 13.24 2.63
CA GLY A 178 -6.92 13.89 2.65
C GLY A 178 -6.26 13.92 4.03
N ALA A 179 -7.03 13.89 5.13
CA ALA A 179 -6.49 13.73 6.47
C ALA A 179 -6.17 12.25 6.77
N PHE A 180 -7.09 11.35 6.43
CA PHE A 180 -6.90 9.90 6.61
C PHE A 180 -5.62 9.43 5.91
N PHE A 181 -5.47 9.71 4.61
CA PHE A 181 -4.30 9.30 3.83
C PHE A 181 -3.00 9.98 4.27
N ARG A 182 -3.06 11.19 4.85
CA ARG A 182 -1.86 11.82 5.42
C ARG A 182 -1.38 11.09 6.66
N TRP A 183 -2.28 10.76 7.57
CA TRP A 183 -1.92 10.07 8.82
C TRP A 183 -1.50 8.63 8.57
N THR A 184 -2.25 7.89 7.74
CA THR A 184 -1.88 6.52 7.38
C THR A 184 -0.62 6.47 6.54
N GLY A 185 -0.44 7.42 5.60
CA GLY A 185 0.80 7.56 4.83
C GLY A 185 2.02 7.85 5.70
N LEU A 186 1.91 8.78 6.65
CA LEU A 186 3.00 9.07 7.60
C LEU A 186 3.38 7.83 8.41
N PHE A 187 2.38 7.09 8.90
CA PHE A 187 2.61 5.84 9.63
C PHE A 187 3.33 4.80 8.76
N ILE A 188 2.88 4.62 7.51
CA ILE A 188 3.48 3.67 6.57
C ILE A 188 4.95 4.03 6.26
N LEU A 189 5.34 5.30 6.26
CA LEU A 189 6.75 5.68 6.09
C LEU A 189 7.62 5.17 7.24
N VAL A 190 7.13 5.20 8.48
CA VAL A 190 7.86 4.64 9.64
C VAL A 190 7.96 3.12 9.53
N VAL A 191 6.88 2.46 9.13
CA VAL A 191 6.86 1.01 8.89
C VAL A 191 7.83 0.62 7.78
N ALA A 192 7.84 1.37 6.67
CA ALA A 192 8.73 1.14 5.55
C ALA A 192 10.21 1.27 5.96
N ALA A 193 10.53 2.19 6.87
CA ALA A 193 11.86 2.27 7.46
C ALA A 193 12.22 0.97 8.21
N GLY A 194 11.27 0.41 8.97
CA GLY A 194 11.43 -0.86 9.68
C GLY A 194 11.63 -2.04 8.74
N ILE A 195 10.79 -2.15 7.70
CA ILE A 195 10.93 -3.16 6.63
C ILE A 195 12.31 -3.05 5.98
N LEU A 196 12.79 -1.83 5.71
CA LEU A 196 14.09 -1.60 5.11
C LEU A 196 15.23 -2.05 6.03
N SER A 197 15.15 -1.76 7.33
CA SER A 197 16.10 -2.23 8.34
C SER A 197 16.17 -3.75 8.39
N ASN A 198 15.02 -4.42 8.42
CA ASN A 198 14.93 -5.88 8.41
C ASN A 198 15.44 -6.47 7.09
N SER A 199 15.19 -5.81 5.95
CA SER A 199 15.70 -6.25 4.65
C SER A 199 17.24 -6.22 4.60
N VAL A 200 17.86 -5.19 5.20
CA VAL A 200 19.32 -5.11 5.32
C VAL A 200 19.86 -6.21 6.23
N GLN A 201 19.16 -6.54 7.31
CA GLN A 201 19.52 -7.66 8.17
C GLN A 201 19.42 -9.00 7.43
N ALA A 202 18.35 -9.25 6.69
CA ALA A 202 18.21 -10.45 5.85
C ALA A 202 19.32 -10.55 4.79
N LEU A 203 19.80 -9.42 4.26
CA LEU A 203 20.97 -9.38 3.37
C LEU A 203 22.31 -9.68 4.08
N HIS A 204 22.42 -9.38 5.37
CA HIS A 204 23.56 -9.81 6.19
C HIS A 204 23.54 -11.33 6.37
N GLU A 205 22.38 -11.89 6.71
CA GLU A 205 22.20 -13.32 6.99
C GLU A 205 22.41 -14.16 5.71
N ALA A 206 21.89 -13.67 4.56
CA ALA A 206 22.16 -14.23 3.25
C ALA A 206 23.64 -14.09 2.79
N GLY A 207 24.46 -13.32 3.51
CA GLY A 207 25.88 -13.10 3.24
C GLY A 207 26.16 -12.22 2.01
N VAL A 208 25.18 -11.44 1.54
CA VAL A 208 25.31 -10.52 0.40
C VAL A 208 25.85 -9.16 0.86
N TRP A 209 25.50 -8.71 2.06
CA TRP A 209 25.96 -7.45 2.62
C TRP A 209 26.66 -7.68 3.97
N ASN A 210 28.00 -7.62 3.99
CA ASN A 210 28.79 -7.88 5.21
C ASN A 210 29.50 -6.63 5.76
N HIS A 211 29.02 -5.44 5.41
CA HIS A 211 29.60 -4.18 5.86
C HIS A 211 28.81 -3.60 7.04
N LEU A 212 29.53 -3.02 8.01
CA LEU A 212 28.95 -2.29 9.17
C LEU A 212 28.06 -3.14 10.09
N GLN A 213 28.38 -4.42 10.25
CA GLN A 213 27.68 -5.36 11.14
C GLN A 213 27.97 -5.17 12.64
N THR A 214 28.76 -4.16 13.01
CA THR A 214 29.04 -3.88 14.42
C THR A 214 27.74 -3.47 15.12
N VAL A 215 27.43 -4.13 16.23
CA VAL A 215 26.29 -3.77 17.10
C VAL A 215 26.57 -2.41 17.74
N LEU A 216 25.62 -1.48 17.61
CA LEU A 216 25.76 -0.12 18.16
C LEU A 216 25.45 -0.09 19.65
N PHE A 217 24.32 -0.67 20.03
CA PHE A 217 23.79 -0.72 21.38
C PHE A 217 23.05 -2.04 21.56
N ASP A 218 23.11 -2.61 22.75
CA ASP A 218 22.41 -3.84 23.10
C ASP A 218 21.38 -3.54 24.19
N PHE A 219 20.10 -3.60 23.83
CA PHE A 219 18.96 -3.40 24.72
C PHE A 219 18.31 -4.71 25.15
N SER A 220 18.86 -5.87 24.77
CA SER A 220 18.28 -7.20 25.06
C SER A 220 17.98 -7.41 26.55
N ALA A 221 18.80 -6.84 27.44
CA ALA A 221 18.61 -6.93 28.89
C ALA A 221 17.44 -6.09 29.44
N THR A 222 17.11 -4.97 28.80
CA THR A 222 16.08 -4.02 29.29
C THR A 222 14.78 -4.05 28.48
N LEU A 223 14.89 -4.33 27.18
CA LEU A 223 13.78 -4.37 26.23
C LEU A 223 14.03 -5.47 25.17
N PRO A 224 13.95 -6.75 25.57
CA PRO A 224 14.16 -7.88 24.67
C PRO A 224 13.10 -7.90 23.56
N MET A 225 13.49 -8.30 22.34
CA MET A 225 12.55 -8.42 21.20
C MET A 225 11.41 -9.41 21.50
N ASP A 226 11.69 -10.50 22.20
CA ASP A 226 10.68 -11.52 22.55
C ASP A 226 9.70 -11.05 23.64
N GLY A 227 9.96 -9.90 24.25
CA GLY A 227 9.07 -9.32 25.24
C GLY A 227 7.74 -8.84 24.65
N PRO A 228 6.69 -8.65 25.47
CA PRO A 228 5.40 -8.15 25.00
C PRO A 228 5.49 -6.78 24.31
N LEU A 229 6.35 -5.89 24.83
CA LEU A 229 6.59 -4.58 24.24
C LEU A 229 7.57 -4.65 23.06
N GLY A 230 8.62 -5.48 23.17
CA GLY A 230 9.61 -5.69 22.11
C GLY A 230 8.99 -6.23 20.83
N SER A 231 8.13 -7.24 20.92
CA SER A 231 7.47 -7.86 19.77
C SER A 231 6.49 -6.91 19.07
N VAL A 232 5.81 -6.05 19.83
CA VAL A 232 4.95 -5.00 19.27
C VAL A 232 5.78 -3.95 18.56
N LEU A 233 6.88 -3.48 19.17
CA LEU A 233 7.78 -2.50 18.56
C LEU A 233 8.49 -3.08 17.33
N ALA A 234 8.89 -4.35 17.39
CA ALA A 234 9.49 -5.08 16.28
C ALA A 234 8.50 -5.17 15.12
N GLY A 235 7.28 -5.62 15.38
CA GLY A 235 6.24 -5.76 14.37
C GLY A 235 5.66 -4.45 13.85
N MET A 236 5.75 -3.34 14.60
CA MET A 236 5.22 -2.04 14.19
C MET A 236 6.26 -1.12 13.55
N PHE A 237 7.50 -1.16 14.03
CA PHE A 237 8.53 -0.19 13.68
C PHE A 237 9.83 -0.84 13.20
N GLY A 238 9.91 -2.18 13.10
CA GLY A 238 11.15 -2.87 12.79
C GLY A 238 12.21 -2.69 13.89
N TYR A 239 11.78 -2.59 15.15
CA TYR A 239 12.68 -2.54 16.31
C TYR A 239 13.52 -3.82 16.39
N GLN A 240 14.82 -3.65 16.58
CA GLN A 240 15.80 -4.69 16.86
C GLN A 240 16.40 -4.36 18.23
N ASP A 241 16.60 -5.38 19.09
CA ASP A 241 17.19 -5.21 20.42
C ASP A 241 18.72 -5.05 20.38
N ALA A 242 19.37 -5.58 19.34
CA ALA A 242 20.79 -5.35 19.05
C ALA A 242 21.02 -4.85 17.61
N PRO A 243 20.62 -3.60 17.29
CA PRO A 243 20.75 -3.08 15.93
C PRO A 243 22.22 -2.86 15.53
N THR A 244 22.53 -3.20 14.29
CA THR A 244 23.84 -2.93 13.66
C THR A 244 23.91 -1.50 13.12
N VAL A 245 25.12 -1.02 12.84
CA VAL A 245 25.34 0.31 12.24
C VAL A 245 24.64 0.47 10.90
N SER A 246 24.64 -0.56 10.06
CA SER A 246 23.93 -0.50 8.78
C SER A 246 22.42 -0.52 8.95
N THR A 247 21.86 -1.37 9.83
CA THR A 247 20.40 -1.48 9.99
C THR A 247 19.79 -0.20 10.57
N LEU A 248 20.35 0.33 11.66
CA LEU A 248 19.90 1.60 12.25
C LEU A 248 20.20 2.80 11.34
N GLY A 249 21.36 2.81 10.68
CA GLY A 249 21.74 3.88 9.77
C GLY A 249 20.77 4.01 8.60
N VAL A 250 20.45 2.88 7.96
CA VAL A 250 19.50 2.85 6.84
C VAL A 250 18.09 3.22 7.29
N TYR A 251 17.65 2.74 8.46
CA TYR A 251 16.37 3.13 9.05
C TYR A 251 16.24 4.66 9.20
N LEU A 252 17.23 5.29 9.85
CA LEU A 252 17.21 6.73 10.14
C LEU A 252 17.37 7.56 8.87
N ILE A 253 18.30 7.19 7.97
CA ILE A 253 18.51 7.90 6.70
C ILE A 253 17.22 7.88 5.88
N TYR A 254 16.62 6.70 5.69
CA TYR A 254 15.38 6.57 4.94
C TYR A 254 14.25 7.37 5.59
N LEU A 255 14.06 7.25 6.91
CA LEU A 255 12.98 7.94 7.61
C LEU A 255 13.12 9.47 7.52
N VAL A 256 14.32 10.00 7.75
CA VAL A 256 14.57 11.45 7.65
C VAL A 256 14.33 11.94 6.23
N VAL A 257 14.87 11.25 5.22
CA VAL A 257 14.68 11.62 3.81
C VAL A 257 13.20 11.56 3.41
N ALA A 258 12.50 10.50 3.80
CA ALA A 258 11.08 10.31 3.54
C ALA A 258 10.23 11.40 4.21
N LEU A 259 10.49 11.73 5.48
CA LEU A 259 9.77 12.77 6.21
C LEU A 259 10.03 14.17 5.62
N VAL A 260 11.29 14.48 5.29
CA VAL A 260 11.64 15.76 4.65
C VAL A 260 10.89 15.88 3.32
N MET A 261 10.93 14.87 2.45
CA MET A 261 10.15 14.86 1.21
C MET A 261 8.63 14.92 1.43
N PHE A 262 8.14 14.30 2.50
CA PHE A 262 6.72 14.31 2.85
C PHE A 262 6.22 15.67 3.32
N PHE A 263 7.05 16.45 4.03
CA PHE A 263 6.68 17.80 4.50
C PHE A 263 7.06 18.92 3.52
N LEU A 264 8.00 18.68 2.59
CA LEU A 264 8.34 19.64 1.53
C LEU A 264 7.09 20.02 0.71
N PRO A 265 6.83 21.33 0.47
CA PRO A 265 5.74 21.77 -0.41
C PRO A 265 5.97 21.25 -1.82
N ALA A 266 4.93 20.67 -2.45
CA ALA A 266 5.02 20.30 -3.86
C ALA A 266 5.31 21.56 -4.69
N PRO A 267 6.26 21.53 -5.65
CA PRO A 267 6.54 22.67 -6.52
C PRO A 267 5.23 23.13 -7.16
N ALA A 268 4.88 24.41 -6.97
CA ALA A 268 3.72 24.98 -7.64
C ALA A 268 3.91 24.79 -9.14
N ALA A 269 2.99 24.10 -9.81
CA ALA A 269 2.98 24.00 -11.26
C ALA A 269 3.03 25.44 -11.80
N ALA A 270 4.08 25.76 -12.54
CA ALA A 270 4.26 27.08 -13.14
C ALA A 270 2.98 27.43 -13.89
N LYS A 271 2.31 28.52 -13.48
CA LYS A 271 1.19 29.07 -14.22
C LYS A 271 1.69 29.28 -15.65
N GLN A 272 1.21 28.47 -16.60
CA GLN A 272 1.32 28.82 -18.01
C GLN A 272 0.55 30.13 -18.17
N SER A 273 1.28 31.23 -18.24
CA SER A 273 0.76 32.52 -18.63
C SER A 273 0.25 32.36 -20.06
N SER A 274 -1.06 32.19 -20.21
CA SER A 274 -1.73 32.35 -21.49
C SER A 274 -1.59 33.81 -21.92
N SER A 275 -0.54 34.12 -22.67
CA SER A 275 -0.49 35.35 -23.46
C SER A 275 -1.53 35.20 -24.57
N VAL A 276 -2.75 35.68 -24.30
CA VAL A 276 -3.73 35.98 -25.33
C VAL A 276 -3.12 37.08 -26.19
N SER A 277 -2.57 36.73 -27.35
CA SER A 277 -2.25 37.71 -28.38
C SER A 277 -3.54 38.05 -29.12
N SER A 278 -4.17 39.14 -28.69
CA SER A 278 -5.11 39.89 -29.53
C SER A 278 -4.30 40.75 -30.50
N GLN A 279 -4.23 40.32 -31.77
CA GLN A 279 -4.13 41.20 -32.95
C GLN A 279 -4.84 40.52 -34.12
#